data_AF-A0A971PGQ4-F1
#
_entry.id   AF-A0A971PGQ4-F1
#
_cell.length_a   1.000
_cell.length_b   1.000
_cell.length_c   1.000
_cell.angle_alpha   90.00
_cell.angle_beta   90.00
_cell.angle_gamma   90.00
#
_symmetry.space_group_name_H-M   'P 1'
#
loop_
_entity.id
_entity.type
_entity.pdbx_description
1 polymer ?
#
loop_
_entity_poly.entity_id
_entity_poly.type
_entity_poly.pdbx_seq_one_letter_code
_entity_poly.pdbx_strand_id
1 'polypeptide(L)'
;MRIVSEALEGLRSPPRRIFACGADSKGCCGLLSGGRLRLSGGHGDLAETDNLARFLAAARGMVEEEEVEPGLVAHDLHPHYFSRAAAALFPASPRLAVQHHHAHVAAVLAQHSCAEEVIGVVFDGAGLGTDGAVWGGEFLAVSPRDWKRCGHLAYLGMPGGDAAAREPWRMGLSLLHAAMGTAAFDAPVLFRDRSAAARRPLEAMLERAVLAPRTSSCGRLFDAVAAILGIAPATQREAEAAIELERRASLSDDREAYPFPLLAKGDGFEARCEDFVAALMADLRRGVSTEVAAKRFHNGLAALILRAAREIRRSRGCRAVALCGGVFQNRLLADGASGMLREAGFETLESPAVPLNDFGICVGQLWVALRADRGNEPEGGTDRCAWRCRD
;
A
#
# COMPACT_ATOMS: atom_id res chain seq x y z
N MET A 1 6.03 -15.59 -14.16
CA MET A 1 7.13 -14.62 -14.34
C MET A 1 8.33 -15.15 -13.57
N ARG A 2 9.45 -15.48 -14.24
CA ARG A 2 10.69 -15.87 -13.55
C ARG A 2 11.45 -14.59 -13.22
N ILE A 3 11.51 -14.22 -11.94
CA ILE A 3 12.44 -13.16 -11.52
C ILE A 3 13.85 -13.71 -11.71
N VAL A 4 14.65 -13.04 -12.54
CA VAL A 4 16.03 -13.45 -12.78
C VAL A 4 16.86 -13.04 -11.57
N SER A 5 17.55 -13.99 -10.94
CA SER A 5 18.43 -13.79 -9.77
C SER A 5 19.42 -12.63 -9.96
N GLU A 6 19.78 -12.32 -11.21
CA GLU A 6 20.68 -11.22 -11.57
C GLU A 6 20.13 -9.85 -11.21
N ALA A 7 18.80 -9.65 -11.26
CA ALA A 7 18.14 -8.35 -11.02
C ALA A 7 17.92 -8.01 -9.54
N LEU A 8 18.35 -8.86 -8.61
CA LEU A 8 18.23 -8.67 -7.16
C LEU A 8 19.61 -8.69 -6.50
N GLU A 9 20.51 -7.86 -7.04
CA GLU A 9 21.89 -7.70 -6.55
C GLU A 9 21.94 -7.45 -5.04
N GLY A 10 20.93 -6.77 -4.53
CA GLY A 10 20.78 -6.39 -3.13
C GLY A 10 20.59 -7.54 -2.13
N LEU A 11 20.24 -8.72 -2.62
CA LEU A 11 20.08 -9.95 -1.82
C LEU A 11 21.36 -10.82 -1.80
N ARG A 12 22.45 -10.38 -2.45
CA ARG A 12 23.74 -11.11 -2.49
C ARG A 12 24.58 -10.87 -1.22
N SER A 13 24.25 -11.53 -0.11
CA SER A 13 25.04 -11.49 1.14
C SER A 13 24.59 -12.61 2.12
N PRO A 14 25.32 -12.88 3.23
CA PRO A 14 26.02 -14.14 3.63
C PRO A 14 25.23 -15.46 3.41
N PRO A 15 25.69 -16.65 3.87
CA PRO A 15 24.92 -17.91 3.73
C PRO A 15 23.72 -17.96 4.70
N ARG A 16 22.89 -16.92 4.73
CA ARG A 16 21.64 -16.91 5.47
C ARG A 16 20.58 -17.63 4.66
N ARG A 17 19.76 -18.39 5.38
CA ARG A 17 18.64 -19.14 4.84
C ARG A 17 17.39 -18.52 5.41
N ILE A 18 16.64 -17.83 4.56
CA ILE A 18 15.51 -17.03 4.99
C ILE A 18 14.31 -17.42 4.15
N PHE A 19 13.22 -17.78 4.82
CA PHE A 19 11.93 -17.96 4.19
C PHE A 19 11.08 -16.71 4.42
N ALA A 20 10.38 -16.23 3.39
CA ALA A 20 9.47 -15.10 3.47
C ALA A 20 8.07 -15.55 3.08
N CYS A 21 7.10 -15.37 3.98
CA CYS A 21 5.72 -15.80 3.80
C CYS A 21 4.95 -14.95 2.77
N GLY A 22 5.34 -13.70 2.51
CA GLY A 22 4.60 -12.78 1.65
C GLY A 22 3.34 -12.23 2.30
N ALA A 23 2.39 -11.80 1.45
CA ALA A 23 1.10 -11.22 1.81
C ALA A 23 -0.07 -12.15 1.41
N ASP A 24 -1.30 -11.78 1.79
CA ASP A 24 -2.51 -12.56 1.49
C ASP A 24 -3.06 -12.30 0.08
N SER A 25 -3.09 -11.03 -0.35
CA SER A 25 -3.45 -10.73 -1.74
C SER A 25 -2.28 -11.08 -2.64
N LYS A 26 -2.58 -11.68 -3.80
CA LYS A 26 -1.55 -12.10 -4.79
C LYS A 26 -0.43 -12.94 -4.15
N GLY A 27 -0.80 -13.83 -3.24
CA GLY A 27 0.10 -14.56 -2.35
C GLY A 27 1.27 -15.19 -3.10
N CYS A 28 2.47 -14.92 -2.59
CA CYS A 28 3.74 -15.44 -3.10
C CYS A 28 4.71 -15.55 -1.94
N CYS A 29 5.39 -16.70 -1.81
CA CYS A 29 6.44 -16.88 -0.82
C CYS A 29 7.82 -17.01 -1.49
N GLY A 30 8.86 -16.75 -0.70
CA GLY A 30 10.23 -16.74 -1.19
C GLY A 30 11.18 -17.48 -0.26
N LEU A 31 12.15 -18.18 -0.84
CA LEU A 31 13.27 -18.77 -0.11
C LEU A 31 14.57 -18.18 -0.67
N LEU A 32 15.36 -17.59 0.22
CA LEU A 32 16.73 -17.19 -0.04
C LEU A 32 17.67 -18.20 0.63
N SER A 33 18.47 -18.92 -0.16
CA SER A 33 19.45 -19.88 0.33
C SER A 33 20.71 -19.82 -0.53
N GLY A 34 21.89 -19.74 0.08
CA GLY A 34 23.17 -19.73 -0.65
C GLY A 34 23.30 -18.60 -1.68
N GLY A 35 22.66 -17.45 -1.44
CA GLY A 35 22.63 -16.32 -2.37
C GLY A 35 21.70 -16.49 -3.57
N ARG A 36 20.88 -17.55 -3.60
CA ARG A 36 19.87 -17.81 -4.64
C ARG A 36 18.48 -17.54 -4.10
N LEU A 37 17.71 -16.73 -4.83
CA LEU A 37 16.30 -16.52 -4.59
C LEU A 37 15.46 -17.49 -5.41
N ARG A 38 14.53 -18.18 -4.75
CA ARG A 38 13.41 -18.88 -5.40
C ARG A 38 12.09 -18.30 -4.90
N LEU A 39 11.13 -18.15 -5.80
CA LEU A 39 9.77 -17.71 -5.50
C LEU A 39 8.77 -18.80 -5.90
N SER A 40 7.68 -18.92 -5.15
CA SER A 40 6.64 -19.94 -5.41
C SER A 40 5.79 -19.68 -6.65
N GLY A 41 5.82 -18.45 -7.18
CA GLY A 41 4.84 -17.97 -8.15
C GLY A 41 3.60 -17.38 -7.45
N GLY A 42 2.62 -16.94 -8.25
CA GLY A 42 1.44 -16.25 -7.73
C GLY A 42 0.32 -17.24 -7.44
N HIS A 43 -0.26 -17.14 -6.24
CA HIS A 43 -1.31 -18.06 -5.77
C HIS A 43 -2.71 -17.43 -5.71
N GLY A 44 -2.85 -16.12 -6.00
CA GLY A 44 -4.12 -15.40 -5.90
C GLY A 44 -4.40 -14.92 -4.48
N ASP A 45 -5.67 -14.74 -4.13
CA ASP A 45 -6.09 -14.37 -2.77
C ASP A 45 -6.05 -15.60 -1.86
N LEU A 46 -5.24 -15.55 -0.79
CA LEU A 46 -5.06 -16.65 0.15
C LEU A 46 -6.24 -16.83 1.14
N ALA A 47 -7.23 -15.95 1.13
CA ALA A 47 -8.50 -16.21 1.81
C ALA A 47 -9.29 -17.36 1.17
N GLU A 48 -9.06 -17.63 -0.12
CA GLU A 48 -9.63 -18.77 -0.82
C GLU A 48 -8.89 -20.06 -0.45
N THR A 49 -9.60 -21.04 0.09
CA THR A 49 -9.03 -22.29 0.61
C THR A 49 -8.14 -23.02 -0.40
N ASP A 50 -8.56 -23.09 -1.66
CA ASP A 50 -7.79 -23.76 -2.73
C ASP A 50 -6.49 -23.01 -3.04
N ASN A 51 -6.50 -21.68 -2.98
CA ASN A 51 -5.32 -20.85 -3.18
C ASN A 51 -4.33 -21.06 -2.02
N LEU A 52 -4.81 -21.06 -0.78
CA LEU A 52 -4.01 -21.32 0.42
C LEU A 52 -3.38 -22.72 0.39
N ALA A 53 -4.14 -23.74 0.02
CA ALA A 53 -3.63 -25.11 -0.06
C ALA A 53 -2.47 -25.23 -1.06
N ARG A 54 -2.61 -24.66 -2.27
CA ARG A 54 -1.54 -24.63 -3.27
C ARG A 54 -0.34 -23.80 -2.80
N PHE A 55 -0.57 -22.69 -2.11
CA PHE A 55 0.47 -21.84 -1.54
C PHE A 55 1.30 -22.60 -0.49
N LEU A 56 0.64 -23.27 0.47
CA LEU A 56 1.32 -24.04 1.52
C LEU A 56 2.08 -25.25 0.96
N ALA A 57 1.53 -25.91 -0.06
CA ALA A 57 2.22 -27.00 -0.75
C ALA A 57 3.50 -26.49 -1.45
N ALA A 58 3.43 -25.33 -2.12
CA ALA A 58 4.61 -24.72 -2.74
C ALA A 58 5.65 -24.29 -1.69
N ALA A 59 5.22 -23.65 -0.60
CA ALA A 59 6.09 -23.26 0.51
C ALA A 59 6.88 -24.45 1.08
N ARG A 60 6.19 -25.58 1.30
CA ARG A 60 6.81 -26.83 1.77
C ARG A 60 7.78 -27.40 0.74
N GLY A 61 7.32 -27.57 -0.50
CA GLY A 61 8.12 -28.16 -1.58
C GLY A 61 9.41 -27.38 -1.83
N MET A 62 9.38 -26.05 -1.69
CA MET A 62 10.59 -25.24 -1.78
C MET A 62 11.64 -25.67 -0.74
N VAL A 63 11.28 -25.77 0.53
CA VAL A 63 12.27 -26.12 1.57
C VAL A 63 12.73 -27.58 1.45
N GLU A 64 11.83 -28.50 1.10
CA GLU A 64 12.16 -29.91 0.87
C GLU A 64 13.14 -30.10 -0.29
N GLU A 65 12.96 -29.41 -1.41
CA GLU A 65 13.86 -29.48 -2.58
C GLU A 65 15.29 -29.01 -2.29
N GLU A 66 15.46 -28.07 -1.36
CA GLU A 66 16.79 -27.57 -0.95
C GLU A 66 17.40 -28.40 0.19
N GLU A 67 16.67 -29.39 0.71
CA GLU A 67 17.02 -30.29 1.83
C GLU A 67 17.49 -29.54 3.09
N VAL A 68 17.04 -28.31 3.29
CA VAL A 68 17.61 -27.43 4.31
C VAL A 68 16.58 -26.44 4.87
N GLU A 69 16.39 -26.53 6.19
CA GLU A 69 15.51 -25.64 6.98
C GLU A 69 15.97 -24.17 7.00
N PRO A 70 15.04 -23.20 6.94
CA PRO A 70 15.36 -21.78 7.06
C PRO A 70 15.82 -21.43 8.47
N GLY A 71 16.87 -20.62 8.59
CA GLY A 71 17.33 -20.09 9.88
C GLY A 71 16.53 -18.90 10.39
N LEU A 72 15.61 -18.36 9.58
CA LEU A 72 14.75 -17.23 9.90
C LEU A 72 13.51 -17.25 8.98
N VAL A 73 12.33 -16.99 9.55
CA VAL A 73 11.08 -16.85 8.79
C VAL A 73 10.56 -15.42 8.92
N ALA A 74 10.50 -14.69 7.81
CA ALA A 74 9.90 -13.38 7.73
C ALA A 74 8.42 -13.47 7.30
N HIS A 75 7.56 -12.67 7.93
CA HIS A 75 6.14 -12.61 7.59
C HIS A 75 5.61 -11.18 7.76
N ASP A 76 4.42 -10.92 7.22
CA ASP A 76 3.77 -9.62 7.39
C ASP A 76 3.45 -9.35 8.87
N LEU A 77 3.42 -8.08 9.27
CA LEU A 77 3.01 -7.64 10.60
C LEU A 77 1.56 -8.05 10.92
N HIS A 78 0.70 -8.22 9.91
CA HIS A 78 -0.69 -8.58 10.10
C HIS A 78 -0.86 -9.95 10.81
N PRO A 79 -1.42 -10.00 12.02
CA PRO A 79 -1.43 -11.22 12.83
C PRO A 79 -2.33 -12.32 12.26
N HIS A 80 -3.35 -11.94 11.49
CA HIS A 80 -4.36 -12.84 10.92
C HIS A 80 -4.19 -13.15 9.43
N TYR A 81 -3.06 -12.78 8.82
CA TYR A 81 -2.84 -13.15 7.42
C TYR A 81 -2.72 -14.67 7.25
N PHE A 82 -3.40 -15.21 6.24
CA PHE A 82 -3.33 -16.62 5.86
C PHE A 82 -1.92 -17.03 5.42
N SER A 83 -1.17 -16.13 4.79
CA SER A 83 0.22 -16.36 4.39
C SER A 83 1.11 -16.75 5.57
N ARG A 84 0.78 -16.26 6.78
CA ARG A 84 1.48 -16.56 8.03
C ARG A 84 1.41 -18.03 8.41
N ALA A 85 0.42 -18.79 7.91
CA ALA A 85 0.36 -20.24 8.11
C ALA A 85 1.60 -20.96 7.58
N ALA A 86 2.29 -20.41 6.56
CA ALA A 86 3.56 -20.97 6.09
C ALA A 86 4.66 -20.93 7.16
N ALA A 87 4.63 -19.98 8.10
CA ALA A 87 5.58 -19.93 9.22
C ALA A 87 5.38 -21.08 10.22
N ALA A 88 4.23 -21.76 10.21
CA ALA A 88 3.99 -22.95 11.02
C ALA A 88 4.67 -24.20 10.45
N LEU A 89 5.09 -24.19 9.18
CA LEU A 89 5.85 -25.29 8.57
C LEU A 89 7.25 -25.41 9.18
N PHE A 90 7.78 -24.32 9.75
CA PHE A 90 9.16 -24.23 10.27
C PHE A 90 9.17 -23.78 11.74
N PRO A 91 8.64 -24.60 12.68
CA PRO A 91 8.41 -24.19 14.06
C PRO A 91 9.69 -23.92 14.87
N ALA A 92 10.83 -24.47 14.45
CA ALA A 92 12.12 -24.24 15.08
C ALA A 92 12.78 -22.92 14.66
N SER A 93 12.32 -22.32 13.57
CA SER A 93 12.91 -21.10 13.02
C SER A 93 12.38 -19.87 13.73
N PRO A 94 13.25 -18.92 14.13
CA PRO A 94 12.80 -17.65 14.68
C PRO A 94 11.97 -16.89 13.63
N ARG A 95 11.03 -16.08 14.11
CA ARG A 95 10.11 -15.31 13.28
C ARG A 95 10.38 -13.83 13.34
N LEU A 96 10.29 -13.18 12.18
CA LEU A 96 10.47 -11.75 12.00
C LEU A 96 9.23 -11.14 11.34
N ALA A 97 8.48 -10.35 12.09
CA ALA A 97 7.39 -9.56 11.53
C ALA A 97 7.95 -8.31 10.82
N VAL A 98 7.54 -8.12 9.56
CA VAL A 98 7.93 -6.99 8.72
C VAL A 98 6.67 -6.21 8.35
N GLN A 99 6.69 -4.89 8.56
CA GLN A 99 5.57 -4.03 8.22
C GLN A 99 5.36 -3.98 6.70
N HIS A 100 4.10 -4.10 6.27
CA HIS A 100 3.69 -4.26 4.88
C HIS A 100 4.23 -3.19 3.92
N HIS A 101 4.08 -1.92 4.27
CA HIS A 101 4.47 -0.78 3.44
C HIS A 101 6.00 -0.60 3.41
N HIS A 102 6.68 -0.90 4.51
CA HIS A 102 8.13 -1.01 4.54
C HIS A 102 8.61 -2.14 3.63
N ALA A 103 7.93 -3.29 3.60
CA ALA A 103 8.24 -4.38 2.69
C ALA A 103 8.09 -3.99 1.21
N HIS A 104 7.06 -3.20 0.84
CA HIS A 104 6.95 -2.64 -0.52
C HIS A 104 8.20 -1.83 -0.92
N VAL A 105 8.65 -0.91 -0.06
CA VAL A 105 9.85 -0.10 -0.35
C VAL A 105 11.10 -0.97 -0.37
N ALA A 106 11.24 -1.89 0.59
CA ALA A 106 12.36 -2.82 0.68
C ALA A 106 12.50 -3.71 -0.55
N ALA A 107 11.39 -4.10 -1.19
CA ALA A 107 11.42 -4.85 -2.44
C ALA A 107 12.02 -4.05 -3.60
N VAL A 108 11.81 -2.73 -3.63
CA VAL A 108 12.49 -1.83 -4.58
C VAL A 108 13.97 -1.73 -4.22
N LEU A 109 14.32 -1.51 -2.94
CA LEU A 109 15.71 -1.43 -2.51
C LEU A 109 16.52 -2.70 -2.83
N ALA A 110 15.88 -3.87 -2.80
CA ALA A 110 16.50 -5.15 -3.16
C ALA A 110 17.02 -5.20 -4.61
N GLN A 111 16.43 -4.42 -5.51
CA GLN A 111 16.85 -4.36 -6.91
C GLN A 111 18.00 -3.39 -7.14
N HIS A 112 18.08 -2.32 -6.34
CA HIS A 112 19.05 -1.23 -6.54
C HIS A 112 20.28 -1.30 -5.62
N SER A 113 20.31 -2.26 -4.69
CA SER A 113 21.39 -2.36 -3.68
C SER A 113 21.62 -1.05 -2.91
N CYS A 114 20.56 -0.24 -2.71
CA CYS A 114 20.69 1.08 -2.09
C CYS A 114 21.28 0.97 -0.69
N ALA A 115 22.31 1.76 -0.42
CA ALA A 115 22.93 1.90 0.90
C ALA A 115 22.42 3.14 1.67
N GLU A 116 21.83 4.09 0.96
CA GLU A 116 21.33 5.36 1.52
C GLU A 116 19.85 5.28 1.92
N GLU A 117 19.39 6.24 2.73
CA GLU A 117 17.98 6.41 3.06
C GLU A 117 17.21 6.95 1.85
N VAL A 118 16.11 6.29 1.49
CA VAL A 118 15.25 6.66 0.36
C VAL A 118 13.89 7.13 0.84
N ILE A 119 13.21 7.92 0.01
CA ILE A 119 11.80 8.25 0.22
C ILE A 119 10.96 7.14 -0.40
N GLY A 120 10.19 6.42 0.42
CA GLY A 120 9.19 5.48 -0.05
C GLY A 120 7.83 6.14 -0.14
N VAL A 121 7.23 6.19 -1.33
CA VAL A 121 5.83 6.57 -1.52
C VAL A 121 5.05 5.29 -1.73
N VAL A 122 4.24 4.91 -0.76
CA VAL A 122 3.55 3.60 -0.74
C VAL A 122 2.05 3.81 -0.87
N PHE A 123 1.55 3.71 -2.10
CA PHE A 123 0.12 3.86 -2.41
C PHE A 123 -0.46 2.50 -2.77
N ASP A 124 -1.36 2.02 -1.91
CA ASP A 124 -1.88 0.65 -1.95
C ASP A 124 -3.35 0.57 -1.52
N GLY A 125 -3.93 -0.63 -1.61
CA GLY A 125 -5.29 -0.92 -1.20
C GLY A 125 -5.46 -1.06 0.31
N ALA A 126 -4.65 -1.89 0.96
CA ALA A 126 -4.71 -2.13 2.40
C ALA A 126 -3.45 -2.83 2.91
N GLY A 127 -2.89 -2.33 4.01
CA GLY A 127 -1.95 -3.07 4.84
C GLY A 127 -2.04 -2.61 6.30
N LEU A 128 -1.75 -3.50 7.25
CA LEU A 128 -1.89 -3.14 8.67
C LEU A 128 -0.83 -2.10 9.07
N GLY A 129 -1.31 -0.98 9.58
CA GLY A 129 -0.50 0.05 10.20
C GLY A 129 -0.04 -0.35 11.59
N THR A 130 1.07 0.24 12.04
CA THR A 130 1.58 0.05 13.41
C THR A 130 0.67 0.68 14.47
N ASP A 131 -0.24 1.56 14.06
CA ASP A 131 -1.28 2.19 14.89
C ASP A 131 -2.64 1.47 14.81
N GLY A 132 -2.68 0.29 14.19
CA GLY A 132 -3.89 -0.52 14.03
C GLY A 132 -4.86 -0.01 12.94
N ALA A 133 -4.52 1.07 12.23
CA ALA A 133 -5.30 1.53 11.08
C ALA A 133 -4.94 0.76 9.80
N VAL A 134 -5.80 0.83 8.79
CA VAL A 134 -5.54 0.29 7.46
C VAL A 134 -4.76 1.33 6.65
N TRP A 135 -3.46 1.13 6.49
CA TRP A 135 -2.60 2.00 5.69
C TRP A 135 -2.74 1.69 4.19
N GLY A 136 -2.24 2.62 3.37
CA GLY A 136 -2.18 2.50 1.92
C GLY A 136 -1.95 3.82 1.18
N GLY A 137 -1.53 4.87 1.90
CA GLY A 137 -1.27 6.19 1.34
C GLY A 137 -0.12 6.84 2.11
N GLU A 138 0.99 6.13 2.20
CA GLU A 138 2.07 6.41 3.15
C GLU A 138 3.28 7.05 2.48
N PHE A 139 3.95 7.91 3.23
CA PHE A 139 5.24 8.49 2.87
C PHE A 139 6.25 8.08 3.95
N LEU A 140 7.21 7.26 3.56
CA LEU A 140 8.21 6.67 4.45
C LEU A 140 9.60 7.23 4.12
N ALA A 141 10.45 7.35 5.13
CA ALA A 141 11.91 7.37 4.95
C ALA A 141 12.42 5.97 5.29
N VAL A 142 13.14 5.32 4.37
CA VAL A 142 13.56 3.92 4.50
C VAL A 142 15.05 3.82 4.24
N SER A 143 15.80 3.42 5.25
CA SER A 143 17.20 3.04 5.14
C SER A 143 17.32 1.51 5.03
N PRO A 144 18.51 0.95 4.74
CA PRO A 144 18.69 -0.50 4.69
C PRO A 144 18.36 -1.22 6.01
N ARG A 145 18.39 -0.50 7.13
CA ARG A 145 18.26 -1.06 8.49
C ARG A 145 17.16 -0.40 9.32
N ASP A 146 16.41 0.56 8.83
CA ASP A 146 15.38 1.21 9.63
C ASP A 146 14.42 1.97 8.72
N TRP A 147 13.24 2.27 9.22
CA TRP A 147 12.27 3.06 8.50
C TRP A 147 11.47 3.95 9.44
N LYS A 148 10.96 5.04 8.90
CA LYS A 148 10.08 5.96 9.61
C LYS A 148 8.92 6.38 8.72
N ARG A 149 7.72 6.45 9.30
CA ARG A 149 6.57 7.09 8.67
C ARG A 149 6.71 8.61 8.79
N CYS A 150 6.94 9.29 7.67
CA CYS A 150 7.11 10.74 7.60
C CYS A 150 5.81 11.47 7.27
N GLY A 151 4.83 10.78 6.68
CA GLY A 151 3.51 11.33 6.49
C GLY A 151 2.54 10.35 5.87
N HIS A 152 1.28 10.74 5.78
CA HIS A 152 0.21 9.89 5.25
C HIS A 152 -0.97 10.70 4.69
N LEU A 153 -1.82 10.07 3.87
CA LEU A 153 -3.13 10.61 3.52
C LEU A 153 -4.04 10.71 4.75
N ALA A 154 -4.86 11.75 4.84
CA ALA A 154 -5.80 11.92 5.94
C ALA A 154 -6.64 10.65 6.18
N TYR A 155 -6.84 10.32 7.45
CA TYR A 155 -7.60 9.13 7.83
C TYR A 155 -9.10 9.32 7.53
N LEU A 156 -9.66 8.38 6.78
CA LEU A 156 -11.10 8.23 6.56
C LEU A 156 -11.63 7.02 7.33
N GLY A 157 -12.94 6.96 7.58
CA GLY A 157 -13.58 5.75 8.09
C GLY A 157 -13.92 4.80 6.94
N MET A 158 -13.83 3.49 7.17
CA MET A 158 -14.35 2.46 6.24
C MET A 158 -15.68 1.90 6.77
N PRO A 159 -16.83 2.55 6.54
CA PRO A 159 -18.08 2.16 7.19
C PRO A 159 -18.55 0.77 6.72
N GLY A 160 -18.52 -0.20 7.63
CA GLY A 160 -18.74 -1.62 7.36
C GLY A 160 -17.47 -2.43 7.04
N GLY A 161 -16.28 -1.87 7.29
CA GLY A 161 -14.98 -2.53 7.07
C GLY A 161 -14.80 -2.95 5.61
N ASP A 162 -14.58 -4.24 5.37
CA ASP A 162 -14.38 -4.83 4.03
C ASP A 162 -15.56 -4.57 3.07
N ALA A 163 -16.76 -4.32 3.60
CA ALA A 163 -17.89 -3.91 2.77
C ALA A 163 -17.56 -2.61 2.00
N ALA A 164 -16.82 -1.68 2.60
CA ALA A 164 -16.43 -0.43 1.95
C ALA A 164 -15.45 -0.62 0.78
N ALA A 165 -14.69 -1.73 0.75
CA ALA A 165 -13.84 -2.08 -0.39
C ALA A 165 -14.65 -2.70 -1.56
N ARG A 166 -15.73 -3.43 -1.25
CA ARG A 166 -16.64 -4.04 -2.25
C ARG A 166 -17.69 -3.07 -2.79
N GLU A 167 -18.05 -2.07 -1.99
CA GLU A 167 -19.08 -1.08 -2.26
C GLU A 167 -18.49 0.35 -2.23
N PRO A 168 -17.82 0.80 -3.29
CA PRO A 168 -17.05 2.07 -3.34
C PRO A 168 -17.79 3.32 -2.85
N TRP A 169 -19.11 3.34 -3.02
CA TRP A 169 -19.97 4.42 -2.57
C TRP A 169 -19.91 4.69 -1.06
N ARG A 170 -19.60 3.66 -0.26
CA ARG A 170 -19.35 3.81 1.18
C ARG A 170 -18.12 4.66 1.45
N MET A 171 -17.07 4.48 0.66
CA MET A 171 -15.88 5.33 0.72
C MET A 171 -16.16 6.73 0.15
N GLY A 172 -16.97 6.84 -0.91
CA GLY A 172 -17.44 8.13 -1.42
C GLY A 172 -18.16 8.94 -0.34
N LEU A 173 -19.06 8.28 0.40
CA LEU A 173 -19.77 8.89 1.53
C LEU A 173 -18.81 9.30 2.66
N SER A 174 -17.86 8.42 3.01
CA SER A 174 -16.86 8.70 4.05
C SER A 174 -15.99 9.91 3.71
N LEU A 175 -15.52 10.02 2.47
CA LEU A 175 -14.74 11.14 1.98
C LEU A 175 -15.54 12.46 2.02
N LEU A 176 -16.79 12.44 1.55
CA LEU A 176 -17.65 13.63 1.65
C LEU A 176 -17.91 13.97 3.12
N HIS A 177 -18.22 12.98 3.97
CA HIS A 177 -18.49 13.22 5.39
C HIS A 177 -17.30 13.85 6.11
N ALA A 178 -16.07 13.42 5.79
CA ALA A 178 -14.86 14.03 6.34
C ALA A 178 -14.73 15.52 5.98
N ALA A 179 -15.19 15.94 4.79
CA ALA A 179 -15.06 17.31 4.31
C ALA A 179 -16.24 18.23 4.63
N MET A 180 -17.47 17.70 4.69
CA MET A 180 -18.70 18.49 4.84
C MET A 180 -19.65 18.01 5.96
N GLY A 181 -19.23 17.02 6.76
CA GLY A 181 -20.05 16.47 7.84
C GLY A 181 -21.34 15.84 7.32
N THR A 182 -22.45 16.05 8.03
CA THR A 182 -23.76 15.45 7.73
C THR A 182 -24.35 15.90 6.39
N ALA A 183 -23.89 17.02 5.82
CA ALA A 183 -24.29 17.45 4.47
C ALA A 183 -23.90 16.43 3.38
N ALA A 184 -22.92 15.56 3.66
CA ALA A 184 -22.53 14.48 2.76
C ALA A 184 -23.69 13.53 2.39
N PHE A 185 -24.66 13.37 3.29
CA PHE A 185 -25.78 12.47 3.08
C PHE A 185 -26.82 13.00 2.08
N ASP A 186 -26.71 14.27 1.69
CA ASP A 186 -27.60 14.89 0.70
C ASP A 186 -27.03 14.84 -0.72
N ALA A 187 -25.85 14.23 -0.90
CA ALA A 187 -25.21 14.03 -2.20
C ALA A 187 -26.01 13.01 -3.07
N PRO A 188 -26.74 13.42 -4.11
CA PRO A 188 -27.69 12.54 -4.80
C PRO A 188 -27.03 11.37 -5.53
N VAL A 189 -25.80 11.56 -6.03
CA VAL A 189 -25.04 10.53 -6.75
C VAL A 189 -24.74 9.30 -5.89
N LEU A 190 -24.58 9.48 -4.57
CA LEU A 190 -24.29 8.40 -3.64
C LEU A 190 -25.53 7.70 -3.10
N PHE A 191 -26.74 8.16 -3.41
CA PHE A 191 -27.98 7.55 -2.91
C PHE A 191 -29.02 7.27 -3.99
N ARG A 192 -28.75 7.62 -5.26
CA ARG A 192 -29.70 7.50 -6.39
C ARG A 192 -30.44 6.15 -6.45
N ASP A 193 -29.71 5.05 -6.27
CA ASP A 193 -30.24 3.68 -6.38
C ASP A 193 -30.25 2.93 -5.04
N ARG A 194 -30.20 3.65 -3.91
CA ARG A 194 -30.02 3.06 -2.58
C ARG A 194 -31.19 3.37 -1.67
N SER A 195 -31.59 2.37 -0.89
CA SER A 195 -32.67 2.54 0.08
C SER A 195 -32.31 3.62 1.11
N ALA A 196 -33.28 4.51 1.39
CA ALA A 196 -33.18 5.48 2.48
C ALA A 196 -32.87 4.81 3.84
N ALA A 197 -33.16 3.51 3.99
CA ALA A 197 -32.85 2.73 5.18
C ALA A 197 -31.33 2.57 5.43
N ALA A 198 -30.48 2.70 4.40
CA ALA A 198 -29.03 2.59 4.55
C ALA A 198 -28.38 3.86 5.15
N ARG A 199 -29.07 5.01 5.11
CA ARG A 199 -28.55 6.31 5.57
C ARG A 199 -28.22 6.32 7.07
N ARG A 200 -29.21 6.00 7.92
CA ARG A 200 -29.07 6.05 9.38
C ARG A 200 -27.97 5.14 9.95
N PRO A 201 -27.85 3.87 9.53
CA PRO A 201 -26.76 3.01 10.01
C PRO A 201 -25.37 3.55 9.65
N LEU A 202 -25.20 4.10 8.45
CA LEU A 202 -23.91 4.63 7.99
C LEU A 202 -23.53 5.93 8.69
N GLU A 203 -24.50 6.81 8.91
CA GLU A 203 -24.34 8.01 9.74
C GLU A 203 -23.86 7.64 11.14
N ALA A 204 -24.53 6.68 11.79
CA ALA A 204 -24.12 6.20 13.11
C ALA A 204 -22.70 5.57 13.11
N MET A 205 -22.33 4.83 12.05
CA MET A 205 -20.98 4.26 11.92
C MET A 205 -19.90 5.35 11.81
N LEU A 206 -20.14 6.38 11.00
CA LEU A 206 -19.18 7.45 10.75
C LEU A 206 -19.07 8.43 11.92
N GLU A 207 -20.20 8.85 12.52
CA GLU A 207 -20.19 9.78 13.65
C GLU A 207 -19.61 9.17 14.92
N ARG A 208 -19.89 7.87 15.18
CA ARG A 208 -19.44 7.18 16.39
C ARG A 208 -18.12 6.46 16.21
N ALA A 209 -17.57 6.43 14.98
CA ALA A 209 -16.40 5.63 14.60
C ALA A 209 -16.53 4.14 14.99
N VAL A 210 -17.75 3.59 14.92
CA VAL A 210 -18.06 2.19 15.25
C VAL A 210 -18.25 1.40 13.96
N LEU A 211 -17.64 0.21 13.88
CA LEU A 211 -17.63 -0.62 12.65
C LEU A 211 -17.11 0.15 11.42
N ALA A 212 -16.25 1.14 11.66
CA ALA A 212 -15.64 2.00 10.65
C ALA A 212 -14.13 2.11 10.91
N PRO A 213 -13.35 1.04 10.67
CA PRO A 213 -11.90 1.10 10.86
C PRO A 213 -11.32 2.26 10.06
N ARG A 214 -10.30 2.91 10.64
CA ARG A 214 -9.65 4.07 10.02
C ARG A 214 -8.75 3.60 8.89
N THR A 215 -8.71 4.36 7.80
CA THR A 215 -7.83 4.08 6.67
C THR A 215 -7.19 5.34 6.08
N SER A 216 -5.92 5.24 5.73
CA SER A 216 -5.19 6.21 4.90
C SER A 216 -4.99 5.69 3.47
N SER A 217 -5.74 4.66 3.07
CA SER A 217 -5.57 3.97 1.79
C SER A 217 -5.83 4.86 0.59
N CYS A 218 -4.83 4.97 -0.29
CA CYS A 218 -4.97 5.62 -1.58
C CYS A 218 -5.91 4.82 -2.48
N GLY A 219 -5.88 3.48 -2.44
CA GLY A 219 -6.85 2.65 -3.18
C GLY A 219 -8.30 2.96 -2.78
N ARG A 220 -8.57 3.12 -1.48
CA ARG A 220 -9.91 3.53 -0.99
C ARG A 220 -10.26 4.97 -1.35
N LEU A 221 -9.28 5.87 -1.45
CA LEU A 221 -9.49 7.22 -1.98
C LEU A 221 -9.90 7.18 -3.46
N PHE A 222 -9.25 6.36 -4.29
CA PHE A 222 -9.66 6.13 -5.68
C PHE A 222 -11.09 5.60 -5.78
N ASP A 223 -11.46 4.62 -4.96
CA ASP A 223 -12.83 4.10 -4.87
C ASP A 223 -13.83 5.22 -4.52
N ALA A 224 -13.48 6.08 -3.56
CA ALA A 224 -14.31 7.20 -3.15
C ALA A 224 -14.55 8.21 -4.29
N VAL A 225 -13.49 8.60 -5.00
CA VAL A 225 -13.59 9.56 -6.11
C VAL A 225 -14.38 8.96 -7.27
N ALA A 226 -14.12 7.70 -7.62
CA ALA A 226 -14.86 7.01 -8.67
C ALA A 226 -16.36 6.92 -8.33
N ALA A 227 -16.72 6.68 -7.07
CA ALA A 227 -18.11 6.69 -6.64
C ALA A 227 -18.77 8.07 -6.72
N ILE A 228 -18.08 9.13 -6.27
CA ILE A 228 -18.58 10.51 -6.33
C ILE A 228 -18.81 10.95 -7.78
N LEU A 229 -17.92 10.54 -8.69
CA LEU A 229 -18.03 10.84 -10.12
C LEU A 229 -19.04 9.95 -10.87
N GLY A 230 -19.71 9.01 -10.18
CA GLY A 230 -20.68 8.10 -10.78
C GLY A 230 -20.06 7.06 -11.72
N ILE A 231 -18.77 6.78 -11.55
CA ILE A 231 -18.01 5.81 -12.36
C ILE A 231 -18.09 4.40 -11.76
N ALA A 232 -18.06 4.30 -10.43
CA ALA A 232 -17.91 3.02 -9.73
C ALA A 232 -19.17 2.15 -9.85
N PRO A 233 -19.03 0.83 -10.07
CA PRO A 233 -20.15 -0.10 -10.02
C PRO A 233 -20.67 -0.25 -8.58
N ALA A 234 -21.88 -0.78 -8.43
CA ALA A 234 -22.50 -0.98 -7.11
C ALA A 234 -21.73 -1.99 -6.24
N THR A 235 -21.26 -3.07 -6.87
CA THR A 235 -20.37 -4.08 -6.30
C THR A 235 -19.24 -4.31 -7.27
N GLN A 236 -18.00 -4.27 -6.80
CA GLN A 236 -16.82 -4.31 -7.66
C GLN A 236 -15.93 -5.52 -7.41
N ARG A 237 -15.21 -5.95 -8.44
CA ARG A 237 -14.00 -6.76 -8.29
C ARG A 237 -12.84 -5.88 -7.80
N GLU A 238 -11.75 -6.51 -7.39
CA GLU A 238 -10.55 -5.80 -6.92
C GLU A 238 -10.12 -4.70 -7.92
N ALA A 239 -9.97 -3.47 -7.42
CA ALA A 239 -9.50 -2.29 -8.15
C ALA A 239 -10.33 -1.83 -9.36
N GLU A 240 -11.53 -2.38 -9.61
CA GLU A 240 -12.31 -2.09 -10.82
C GLU A 240 -12.71 -0.62 -10.94
N ALA A 241 -13.15 0.04 -9.86
CA ALA A 241 -13.45 1.47 -9.87
C ALA A 241 -12.21 2.34 -10.11
N ALA A 242 -11.05 1.95 -9.57
CA ALA A 242 -9.80 2.66 -9.77
C ALA A 242 -9.31 2.57 -11.22
N ILE A 243 -9.42 1.39 -11.85
CA ILE A 243 -9.07 1.17 -13.26
C ILE A 243 -9.98 1.98 -14.19
N GLU A 244 -11.28 1.99 -13.94
CA GLU A 244 -12.20 2.79 -14.76
C GLU A 244 -11.97 4.30 -14.56
N LEU A 245 -11.66 4.75 -13.33
CA LEU A 245 -11.30 6.13 -13.06
C LEU A 245 -10.05 6.57 -13.83
N GLU A 246 -9.02 5.71 -13.91
CA GLU A 246 -7.83 5.93 -14.75
C GLU A 246 -8.21 6.04 -16.23
N ARG A 247 -9.02 5.09 -16.72
CA ARG A 247 -9.47 5.07 -18.11
C ARG A 247 -10.19 6.37 -18.47
N ARG A 248 -11.07 6.88 -17.59
CA ARG A 248 -11.76 8.17 -17.78
C ARG A 248 -10.79 9.34 -17.76
N ALA A 249 -9.86 9.36 -16.81
CA ALA A 249 -8.85 10.42 -16.72
C ALA A 249 -7.96 10.49 -17.97
N SER A 250 -7.65 9.34 -18.60
CA SER A 250 -6.83 9.31 -19.83
C SER A 250 -7.50 9.92 -21.07
N LEU A 251 -8.82 10.17 -21.02
CA LEU A 251 -9.57 10.81 -22.10
C LEU A 251 -9.53 12.34 -22.04
N SER A 252 -8.86 12.92 -21.05
CA SER A 252 -8.69 14.37 -20.88
C SER A 252 -7.22 14.77 -20.83
N ASP A 253 -6.91 15.90 -21.46
CA ASP A 253 -5.60 16.56 -21.46
C ASP A 253 -5.50 17.72 -20.47
N ASP A 254 -6.51 17.88 -19.59
CA ASP A 254 -6.54 18.94 -18.57
C ASP A 254 -5.29 18.89 -17.68
N ARG A 255 -4.75 20.09 -17.41
CA ARG A 255 -3.51 20.28 -16.66
C ARG A 255 -3.73 20.85 -15.27
N GLU A 256 -4.96 21.18 -14.90
CA GLU A 256 -5.27 21.60 -13.54
C GLU A 256 -5.16 20.40 -12.59
N ALA A 257 -5.04 20.68 -11.30
CA ALA A 257 -4.81 19.70 -10.28
C ALA A 257 -5.62 20.05 -9.03
N TYR A 258 -6.25 19.06 -8.41
CA TYR A 258 -6.91 19.30 -7.13
C TYR A 258 -5.88 19.45 -5.99
N PRO A 259 -6.11 20.38 -5.04
CA PRO A 259 -5.17 20.64 -3.97
C PRO A 259 -5.29 19.61 -2.84
N PHE A 260 -4.15 19.04 -2.43
CA PHE A 260 -4.01 18.23 -1.22
C PHE A 260 -3.03 18.91 -0.25
N PRO A 261 -3.45 19.88 0.59
CA PRO A 261 -2.55 20.56 1.51
C PRO A 261 -1.82 19.59 2.47
N LEU A 262 -0.56 19.88 2.79
CA LEU A 262 0.20 19.12 3.79
C LEU A 262 0.12 19.89 5.10
N LEU A 263 -0.45 19.28 6.13
CA LEU A 263 -0.50 19.83 7.48
C LEU A 263 0.57 19.15 8.34
N ALA A 264 1.39 19.94 9.03
CA ALA A 264 2.35 19.40 9.99
C ALA A 264 1.61 18.64 11.09
N LYS A 265 2.10 17.42 11.40
CA LYS A 265 1.49 16.54 12.40
C LYS A 265 2.60 15.76 13.10
N GLY A 266 2.86 16.13 14.36
CA GLY A 266 4.03 15.61 15.09
C GLY A 266 5.31 16.00 14.36
N ASP A 267 6.14 15.00 14.07
CA ASP A 267 7.39 15.12 13.31
C ASP A 267 7.24 14.80 11.81
N GLY A 268 6.01 14.65 11.35
CA GLY A 268 5.65 14.36 9.97
C GLY A 268 4.52 15.26 9.46
N PHE A 269 3.77 14.77 8.48
CA PHE A 269 2.65 15.49 7.90
C PHE A 269 1.45 14.60 7.58
N GLU A 270 0.28 15.23 7.48
CA GLU A 270 -0.95 14.63 6.96
C GLU A 270 -1.40 15.38 5.71
N ALA A 271 -1.72 14.65 4.64
CA ALA A 271 -2.28 15.22 3.42
C ALA A 271 -3.81 15.33 3.54
N ARG A 272 -4.29 16.57 3.69
CA ARG A 272 -5.71 16.91 3.85
C ARG A 272 -6.49 16.70 2.56
N CYS A 273 -7.75 16.32 2.68
CA CYS A 273 -8.62 16.02 1.54
C CYS A 273 -9.73 17.06 1.32
N GLU A 274 -9.93 17.98 2.26
CA GLU A 274 -11.05 18.90 2.29
C GLU A 274 -11.02 19.90 1.14
N ASP A 275 -9.86 20.51 0.85
CA ASP A 275 -9.70 21.42 -0.27
C ASP A 275 -9.90 20.72 -1.61
N PHE A 276 -9.40 19.50 -1.75
CA PHE A 276 -9.65 18.64 -2.91
C PHE A 276 -11.15 18.36 -3.07
N VAL A 277 -11.84 17.94 -2.00
CA VAL A 277 -13.27 17.64 -2.04
C VAL A 277 -14.09 18.89 -2.37
N ALA A 278 -13.74 20.05 -1.78
CA ALA A 278 -14.39 21.31 -2.07
C ALA A 278 -14.27 21.69 -3.56
N ALA A 279 -13.08 21.53 -4.13
CA ALA A 279 -12.82 21.78 -5.55
C ALA A 279 -13.58 20.78 -6.46
N LEU A 280 -13.54 19.49 -6.14
CA LEU A 280 -14.28 18.46 -6.87
C LEU A 280 -15.79 18.74 -6.87
N MET A 281 -16.36 19.09 -5.73
CA MET A 281 -17.79 19.42 -5.62
C MET A 281 -18.15 20.71 -6.35
N ALA A 282 -17.23 21.68 -6.43
CA ALA A 282 -17.42 22.89 -7.23
C ALA A 282 -17.44 22.57 -8.73
N ASP A 283 -16.55 21.70 -9.20
CA ASP A 283 -16.50 21.24 -10.59
C ASP A 283 -17.76 20.47 -10.98
N LEU A 284 -18.27 19.60 -10.09
CA LEU A 284 -19.55 18.91 -10.29
C LEU A 284 -20.72 19.89 -10.41
N ARG A 285 -20.78 20.93 -9.56
CA ARG A 285 -21.83 21.97 -9.65
C ARG A 285 -21.74 22.79 -10.95
N ARG A 286 -20.55 22.95 -11.49
CA ARG A 286 -20.30 23.67 -12.76
C ARG A 286 -20.55 22.80 -13.99
N GLY A 287 -20.84 21.51 -13.82
CA GLY A 287 -21.02 20.58 -14.93
C GLY A 287 -19.71 20.24 -15.65
N VAL A 288 -18.56 20.32 -14.96
CA VAL A 288 -17.28 19.82 -15.48
C VAL A 288 -17.41 18.33 -15.76
N SER A 289 -16.86 17.86 -16.89
CA SER A 289 -16.98 16.46 -17.28
C SER A 289 -16.25 15.53 -16.30
N THR A 290 -16.74 14.31 -16.19
CA THR A 290 -16.14 13.24 -15.39
C THR A 290 -14.68 12.99 -15.77
N GLU A 291 -14.36 13.01 -17.06
CA GLU A 291 -13.01 12.82 -17.59
C GLU A 291 -12.05 13.93 -17.09
N VAL A 292 -12.48 15.19 -17.10
CA VAL A 292 -11.68 16.34 -16.60
C VAL A 292 -11.51 16.25 -15.09
N ALA A 293 -12.57 16.00 -14.34
CA ALA A 293 -12.48 15.88 -12.88
C ALA A 293 -11.60 14.70 -12.45
N ALA A 294 -11.68 13.56 -13.15
CA ALA A 294 -10.81 12.41 -12.92
C ALA A 294 -9.34 12.76 -13.23
N LYS A 295 -9.08 13.49 -14.32
CA LYS A 295 -7.73 13.96 -14.67
C LYS A 295 -7.13 14.89 -13.62
N ARG A 296 -7.90 15.87 -13.12
CA ARG A 296 -7.50 16.79 -12.06
C ARG A 296 -7.17 16.09 -10.73
N PHE A 297 -7.89 15.00 -10.42
CA PHE A 297 -7.59 14.16 -9.26
C PHE A 297 -6.22 13.47 -9.40
N HIS A 298 -5.93 12.83 -10.53
CA HIS A 298 -4.63 12.20 -10.78
C HIS A 298 -3.48 13.21 -10.75
N ASN A 299 -3.66 14.37 -11.41
CA ASN A 299 -2.69 15.46 -11.39
C ASN A 299 -2.45 15.98 -9.95
N GLY A 300 -3.52 16.08 -9.16
CA GLY A 300 -3.47 16.47 -7.74
C GLY A 300 -2.64 15.51 -6.88
N LEU A 301 -2.83 14.20 -7.06
CA LEU A 301 -2.03 13.18 -6.38
C LEU A 301 -0.55 13.22 -6.81
N ALA A 302 -0.25 13.39 -8.10
CA ALA A 302 1.13 13.54 -8.57
C ALA A 302 1.81 14.79 -7.94
N ALA A 303 1.08 15.92 -7.88
CA ALA A 303 1.56 17.13 -7.23
C ALA A 303 1.74 16.97 -5.71
N LEU A 304 0.86 16.21 -5.05
CA LEU A 304 1.01 15.84 -3.64
C LEU A 304 2.29 15.04 -3.40
N ILE A 305 2.55 14.02 -4.22
CA ILE A 305 3.76 13.19 -4.14
C ILE A 305 5.02 14.05 -4.20
N LEU A 306 5.10 14.95 -5.18
CA LEU A 306 6.24 15.86 -5.32
C LEU A 306 6.43 16.75 -4.07
N ARG A 307 5.33 17.30 -3.54
CA ARG A 307 5.36 18.17 -2.35
C ARG A 307 5.82 17.41 -1.11
N ALA A 308 5.30 16.20 -0.90
CA ALA A 308 5.68 15.32 0.19
C ALA A 308 7.16 14.91 0.09
N ALA A 309 7.62 14.52 -1.10
CA ALA A 309 9.03 14.18 -1.32
C ALA A 309 9.97 15.37 -1.03
N ARG A 310 9.57 16.59 -1.41
CA ARG A 310 10.34 17.81 -1.08
C ARG A 310 10.40 18.06 0.43
N GLU A 311 9.31 17.84 1.16
CA GLU A 311 9.28 18.00 2.61
C GLU A 311 10.22 16.99 3.30
N ILE A 312 10.18 15.73 2.88
CA ILE A 312 11.05 14.68 3.42
C ILE A 312 12.51 14.97 3.05
N ARG A 313 12.81 15.38 1.82
CA ARG A 313 14.17 15.78 1.42
C ARG A 313 14.71 16.93 2.28
N ARG A 314 13.90 17.93 2.64
CA ARG A 314 14.34 19.05 3.49
C ARG A 314 14.72 18.59 4.90
N SER A 315 13.97 17.63 5.48
CA SER A 315 14.20 17.17 6.85
C SER A 315 15.23 16.04 6.95
N ARG A 316 15.38 15.22 5.91
CA ARG A 316 16.18 13.98 5.92
C ARG A 316 17.37 13.96 4.96
N GLY A 317 17.35 14.82 3.93
CA GLY A 317 18.39 14.87 2.90
C GLY A 317 18.26 13.81 1.79
N CYS A 318 17.21 12.98 1.79
CA CYS A 318 17.02 11.91 0.80
C CYS A 318 16.93 12.45 -0.64
N ARG A 319 17.61 11.77 -1.58
CA ARG A 319 17.63 12.14 -3.01
C ARG A 319 16.87 11.18 -3.90
N ALA A 320 16.75 9.92 -3.47
CA ALA A 320 16.05 8.88 -4.20
C ALA A 320 14.61 8.70 -3.69
N VAL A 321 13.70 8.38 -4.61
CA VAL A 321 12.28 8.12 -4.35
C VAL A 321 11.89 6.79 -4.98
N ALA A 322 11.34 5.88 -4.18
CA ALA A 322 10.69 4.66 -4.63
C ALA A 322 9.18 4.86 -4.65
N LEU A 323 8.54 4.64 -5.80
CA LEU A 323 7.08 4.60 -5.94
C LEU A 323 6.64 3.13 -5.94
N CYS A 324 5.87 2.71 -4.94
CA CYS A 324 5.48 1.31 -4.76
C CYS A 324 4.10 1.14 -4.11
N GLY A 325 3.58 -0.09 -4.11
CA GLY A 325 2.19 -0.40 -3.76
C GLY A 325 1.31 -0.52 -5.01
N GLY A 326 0.19 -1.24 -4.86
CA GLY A 326 -0.65 -1.65 -5.99
C GLY A 326 -1.25 -0.50 -6.81
N VAL A 327 -1.38 0.70 -6.25
CA VAL A 327 -1.95 1.88 -6.95
C VAL A 327 -1.01 2.40 -8.04
N PHE A 328 0.31 2.20 -7.93
CA PHE A 328 1.25 2.61 -8.99
C PHE A 328 1.22 1.71 -10.24
N GLN A 329 0.33 0.71 -10.30
CA GLN A 329 -0.07 0.08 -11.57
C GLN A 329 -0.87 1.06 -12.46
N ASN A 330 -1.42 2.12 -11.87
CA ASN A 330 -2.00 3.25 -12.60
C ASN A 330 -0.88 4.05 -13.30
N ARG A 331 -0.82 3.93 -14.62
CA ARG A 331 0.24 4.52 -15.45
C ARG A 331 0.14 6.04 -15.46
N LEU A 332 -1.07 6.58 -15.46
CA LEU A 332 -1.27 8.02 -15.46
C LEU A 332 -0.64 8.69 -14.22
N LEU A 333 -0.83 8.08 -13.05
CA LEU A 333 -0.23 8.53 -11.80
C LEU A 333 1.27 8.24 -11.75
N ALA A 334 1.69 7.02 -12.12
CA ALA A 334 3.09 6.61 -12.06
C ALA A 334 3.98 7.46 -12.98
N ASP A 335 3.57 7.64 -14.24
CA ASP A 335 4.32 8.43 -15.23
C ASP A 335 4.30 9.92 -14.84
N GLY A 336 3.15 10.44 -14.41
CA GLY A 336 3.00 11.83 -13.97
C GLY A 336 3.87 12.17 -12.76
N ALA A 337 3.80 11.35 -11.70
CA ALA A 337 4.60 11.56 -10.49
C ALA A 337 6.10 11.39 -10.76
N SER A 338 6.50 10.37 -11.52
CA SER A 338 7.90 10.13 -11.86
C SER A 338 8.50 11.27 -12.67
N GLY A 339 7.77 11.79 -13.67
CA GLY A 339 8.19 12.96 -14.44
C GLY A 339 8.43 14.19 -13.55
N MET A 340 7.45 14.52 -12.72
CA MET A 340 7.53 15.66 -11.80
C MET A 340 8.69 15.54 -10.78
N LEU A 341 8.96 14.32 -10.30
CA LEU A 341 10.08 14.04 -9.38
C LEU A 341 11.43 14.24 -10.06
N ARG A 342 11.61 13.69 -11.27
CA ARG A 342 12.86 13.82 -12.05
C ARG A 342 13.15 15.27 -12.39
N GLU A 343 12.14 16.03 -12.83
CA GLU A 343 12.26 17.47 -13.10
C GLU A 343 12.68 18.27 -11.86
N ALA A 344 12.32 17.80 -10.66
CA ALA A 344 12.70 18.40 -9.38
C ALA A 344 14.04 17.88 -8.81
N GLY A 345 14.79 17.11 -9.61
CA GLY A 345 16.12 16.60 -9.28
C GLY A 345 16.11 15.40 -8.32
N PHE A 346 15.02 14.65 -8.24
CA PHE A 346 15.00 13.36 -7.55
C PHE A 346 15.43 12.23 -8.48
N GLU A 347 16.13 11.25 -7.92
CA GLU A 347 16.32 9.96 -8.55
C GLU A 347 15.07 9.09 -8.29
N THR A 348 14.45 8.55 -9.33
CA THR A 348 13.28 7.67 -9.21
C THR A 348 13.72 6.22 -9.34
N LEU A 349 13.52 5.41 -8.31
CA LEU A 349 13.88 4.00 -8.29
C LEU A 349 12.78 3.16 -8.94
N GLU A 350 13.12 2.46 -10.03
CA GLU A 350 12.20 1.61 -10.78
C GLU A 350 12.20 0.17 -10.25
N SER A 351 11.13 -0.60 -10.51
CA SER A 351 11.02 -1.99 -10.03
C SER A 351 10.64 -2.93 -11.18
N PRO A 352 11.48 -3.10 -12.21
CA PRO A 352 11.12 -3.87 -13.40
C PRO A 352 11.07 -5.39 -13.14
N ALA A 353 11.84 -5.89 -12.16
CA ALA A 353 11.96 -7.31 -11.91
C ALA A 353 10.93 -7.82 -10.88
N VAL A 354 10.49 -6.94 -9.98
CA VAL A 354 9.52 -7.25 -8.92
C VAL A 354 8.26 -6.42 -9.12
N PRO A 355 7.06 -7.03 -9.23
CA PRO A 355 5.81 -6.28 -9.26
C PRO A 355 5.66 -5.34 -8.06
N LEU A 356 5.14 -4.15 -8.30
CA LEU A 356 4.88 -3.13 -7.26
C LEU A 356 3.71 -3.49 -6.32
N ASN A 357 2.98 -4.56 -6.60
CA ASN A 357 1.86 -5.04 -5.78
C ASN A 357 2.29 -6.14 -4.80
N ASP A 358 1.34 -6.66 -4.02
CA ASP A 358 1.56 -7.60 -2.93
C ASP A 358 2.37 -8.86 -3.27
N PHE A 359 2.43 -9.24 -4.55
CA PHE A 359 3.32 -10.31 -5.01
C PHE A 359 4.79 -10.05 -4.61
N GLY A 360 5.22 -8.79 -4.65
CA GLY A 360 6.59 -8.37 -4.34
C GLY A 360 6.93 -8.34 -2.84
N ILE A 361 5.94 -8.45 -1.94
CA ILE A 361 6.14 -8.32 -0.49
C ILE A 361 7.13 -9.34 0.05
N CYS A 362 7.12 -10.57 -0.47
CA CYS A 362 8.07 -11.60 -0.07
C CYS A 362 9.54 -11.17 -0.32
N VAL A 363 9.83 -10.45 -1.41
CA VAL A 363 11.17 -9.95 -1.72
C VAL A 363 11.60 -8.88 -0.71
N GLY A 364 10.69 -7.96 -0.37
CA GLY A 364 10.94 -6.96 0.66
C GLY A 364 11.18 -7.56 2.04
N GLN A 365 10.38 -8.57 2.42
CA GLN A 365 10.58 -9.32 3.65
C GLN A 365 11.97 -9.97 3.70
N LEU A 366 12.44 -10.58 2.61
CA LEU A 366 13.80 -11.14 2.52
C LEU A 366 14.89 -10.06 2.68
N TRP A 367 14.73 -8.91 2.02
CA TRP A 367 15.67 -7.79 2.14
C TRP A 367 15.82 -7.31 3.59
N VAL A 368 14.70 -7.13 4.29
CA VAL A 368 14.68 -6.70 5.70
C VAL A 368 15.30 -7.77 6.59
N ALA A 369 14.91 -9.04 6.40
CA ALA A 369 15.40 -10.16 7.19
C ALA A 369 16.91 -10.40 7.03
N LEU A 370 17.48 -10.18 5.84
CA LEU A 370 18.92 -10.23 5.61
C LEU A 370 19.70 -9.23 6.47
N ARG A 371 19.11 -8.05 6.71
CA ARG A 371 19.75 -6.91 7.36
C ARG A 371 19.40 -6.77 8.84
N ALA A 372 18.54 -7.64 9.37
CA ALA A 372 18.28 -7.75 10.80
C ALA A 372 19.52 -8.29 11.54
N ASP A 373 19.97 -7.54 12.57
CA ASP A 373 21.11 -7.93 13.42
C ASP A 373 20.76 -9.08 14.37
N ARG A 374 21.71 -10.01 14.57
CA ARG A 374 21.62 -11.15 15.50
C ARG A 374 21.86 -10.78 16.98
N GLY A 375 22.18 -9.53 17.30
CA GLY A 375 22.77 -9.13 18.60
C GLY A 375 21.88 -9.20 19.85
N ASN A 376 20.78 -9.95 19.83
CA ASN A 376 19.98 -10.26 21.03
C ASN A 376 19.13 -11.49 20.70
N GLU A 377 19.70 -12.69 20.90
CA GLU A 377 18.96 -13.96 20.91
C GLU A 377 18.35 -14.15 22.31
N PRO A 378 17.02 -14.10 22.49
CA PRO A 378 16.39 -14.79 23.59
C PRO A 378 16.07 -16.22 23.16
N GLU A 379 16.30 -17.16 24.05
CA GLU A 379 15.82 -18.54 23.93
C GLU A 379 14.27 -18.52 23.89
N GLY A 380 13.68 -18.94 22.75
CA GLY A 380 12.26 -19.30 22.67
C GLY A 380 11.38 -18.45 21.74
N GLY A 381 10.89 -19.11 20.68
CA GLY A 381 9.58 -19.07 20.00
C GLY A 381 8.69 -17.82 19.89
N THR A 382 9.12 -16.63 20.31
CA THR A 382 8.30 -15.41 20.29
C THR A 382 8.49 -14.63 19.00
N ASP A 383 7.40 -14.11 18.41
CA ASP A 383 7.48 -13.28 17.20
C ASP A 383 8.24 -11.98 17.53
N ARG A 384 9.34 -11.71 16.82
CA ARG A 384 10.06 -10.44 16.93
C ARG A 384 9.46 -9.47 15.90
N CYS A 385 8.99 -8.30 16.32
CA CYS A 385 8.84 -7.18 15.40
C CYS A 385 10.24 -6.69 15.02
N ALA A 386 10.53 -6.58 13.72
CA ALA A 386 11.86 -6.19 13.25
C ALA A 386 12.30 -4.82 13.78
N TRP A 387 11.35 -3.92 14.08
CA TRP A 387 11.62 -2.54 14.46
C TRP A 387 10.64 -2.09 15.53
N ARG A 388 11.14 -1.68 16.71
CA ARG A 388 10.36 -0.83 17.62
C ARG A 388 10.39 0.56 17.00
N CYS A 389 9.26 1.02 16.46
CA CYS A 389 9.10 2.45 16.14
C CYS A 389 9.57 3.25 17.35
N ARG A 390 10.51 4.17 17.16
CA ARG A 390 10.69 5.26 18.13
C ARG A 390 9.57 6.25 17.84
N ASP A 391 8.60 6.29 18.74
CA ASP A 391 7.53 7.29 18.76
C ASP A 391 8.07 8.72 18.67
#